data_AF-A0A848WZM2-F1
#
_entry.id   AF-A0A848WZM2-F1
#
_cell.length_a   1.000
_cell.length_b   1.000
_cell.length_c   1.000
_cell.angle_alpha   90.00
_cell.angle_beta   90.00
_cell.angle_gamma   90.00
#
_symmetry.space_group_name_H-M   'P 1'
#
loop_
_entity.id
_entity.type
_entity.pdbx_description
1 polymer ?
#
loop_
_entity_poly.entity_id
_entity_poly.type
_entity_poly.pdbx_seq_one_letter_code
_entity_poly.pdbx_strand_id
1 'polypeptide(L)'
;DYPERVTCNGGRYMFDDDQETPDTSVAFYDYGREKGALSWENSSSHRRKPRSAPFVSVVGDGGKMDFSSSNYTVYDRDGKEIAKNTEKASDIPHFTNFANSIRVGEPLNQPIDDAQIGAMLCHYANMAYRTSGTLQIDPKTGQLVKGQPEAEKLWARPAYREGFEIG
;
A
#
# COMPACT_ATOMS: atom_id res chain seq x y z
N ASP A 1 2.23 1.40 11.34
CA ASP A 1 1.43 0.24 11.81
C ASP A 1 1.33 -0.84 10.76
N TYR A 2 1.29 -2.10 11.20
CA TYR A 2 1.03 -3.25 10.33
C TYR A 2 -0.42 -3.73 10.50
N PRO A 3 -1.05 -4.31 9.46
CA PRO A 3 -2.38 -4.91 9.57
C PRO A 3 -2.31 -6.16 10.46
N GLU A 4 -3.45 -6.55 11.04
CA GLU A 4 -3.61 -7.83 11.75
C GLU A 4 -3.88 -8.97 10.75
N ARG A 5 -4.62 -8.67 9.68
CA ARG A 5 -5.01 -9.63 8.65
C ARG A 5 -5.02 -8.99 7.27
N VAL A 6 -4.53 -9.73 6.29
CA VAL A 6 -4.56 -9.34 4.87
C VAL A 6 -5.26 -10.43 4.06
N THR A 7 -6.19 -10.06 3.20
CA THR A 7 -6.77 -10.97 2.21
C THR A 7 -6.50 -10.44 0.81
N CYS A 8 -6.34 -11.32 -0.16
CA CYS A 8 -6.16 -10.94 -1.56
C CYS A 8 -6.74 -12.01 -2.48
N ASN A 9 -7.54 -11.58 -3.44
CA ASN A 9 -8.08 -12.45 -4.48
C ASN A 9 -7.95 -11.76 -5.85
N GLY A 10 -7.77 -12.55 -6.90
CA GLY A 10 -7.57 -12.03 -8.26
C GLY A 10 -7.00 -13.08 -9.19
N GLY A 11 -6.49 -12.64 -10.33
CA GLY A 11 -5.88 -13.54 -11.30
C GLY A 11 -5.27 -12.81 -12.49
N ARG A 12 -4.79 -13.63 -13.43
CA ARG A 12 -4.39 -13.24 -14.78
C ARG A 12 -5.62 -13.47 -15.67
N TYR A 13 -6.28 -12.40 -16.09
CA TYR A 13 -7.50 -12.50 -16.91
C TYR A 13 -7.34 -11.90 -18.30
N MET A 14 -6.37 -11.01 -18.51
CA MET A 14 -6.20 -10.31 -19.78
C MET A 14 -5.09 -10.91 -20.64
N PHE A 15 -3.93 -11.16 -20.03
CA PHE A 15 -2.72 -11.53 -20.77
C PHE A 15 -2.29 -12.95 -20.44
N ASP A 16 -1.76 -13.64 -21.44
CA ASP A 16 -1.03 -14.91 -21.32
C ASP A 16 0.45 -14.62 -21.58
N ASP A 17 1.18 -14.27 -20.52
CA ASP A 17 2.60 -13.89 -20.55
C ASP A 17 3.30 -14.28 -19.24
N ASP A 18 4.60 -13.98 -19.13
CA ASP A 18 5.47 -14.36 -18.01
C ASP A 18 5.20 -13.65 -16.67
N GLN A 19 4.20 -12.75 -16.56
CA GLN A 19 3.89 -12.05 -15.30
C GLN A 19 3.35 -13.02 -14.21
N GLU A 20 3.99 -13.09 -13.05
CA GLU A 20 3.55 -14.02 -11.99
C GLU A 20 2.49 -13.45 -11.03
N THR A 21 2.33 -12.12 -10.99
CA THR A 21 1.35 -11.42 -10.14
C THR A 21 0.04 -11.17 -10.88
N PRO A 22 -1.11 -11.07 -10.18
CA PRO A 22 -2.40 -10.91 -10.84
C PRO A 22 -2.49 -9.58 -11.59
N ASP A 23 -3.08 -9.61 -12.79
CA ASP A 23 -3.36 -8.39 -13.57
C ASP A 23 -4.61 -7.65 -13.07
N THR A 24 -5.44 -8.34 -12.29
CA THR A 24 -6.65 -7.83 -11.66
C THR A 24 -6.78 -8.48 -10.29
N SER A 25 -6.84 -7.68 -9.24
CA SER A 25 -7.01 -8.19 -7.88
C SER A 25 -7.67 -7.19 -6.95
N VAL A 26 -8.20 -7.69 -5.84
CA VAL A 26 -8.65 -6.90 -4.70
C VAL A 26 -7.94 -7.42 -3.46
N ALA A 27 -7.29 -6.53 -2.73
CA ALA A 27 -6.69 -6.80 -1.44
C ALA A 27 -7.41 -6.01 -0.34
N PHE A 28 -7.53 -6.61 0.84
CA PHE A 28 -8.09 -5.98 2.03
C PHE A 28 -7.11 -6.13 3.18
N TYR A 29 -6.86 -5.02 3.89
CA TYR A 29 -5.94 -4.95 5.02
C TYR A 29 -6.73 -4.49 6.24
N ASP A 30 -6.87 -5.39 7.21
CA ASP A 30 -7.61 -5.18 8.44
C ASP A 30 -6.63 -4.73 9.53
N TYR A 31 -6.79 -3.52 10.06
CA TYR A 31 -5.96 -2.97 11.14
C TYR A 31 -6.67 -3.02 12.49
N GLY A 32 -7.82 -3.70 12.56
CA GLY A 32 -8.63 -3.79 13.77
C GLY A 32 -9.58 -2.60 13.94
N ARG A 33 -10.52 -2.74 14.87
CA ARG A 33 -11.68 -1.84 15.05
C ARG A 33 -11.32 -0.37 15.25
N GLU A 34 -10.23 -0.09 15.96
CA GLU A 34 -9.84 1.28 16.33
C GLU A 34 -9.11 2.01 15.20
N LYS A 35 -8.46 1.28 14.30
CA LYS A 35 -7.64 1.84 13.20
C LYS A 35 -8.33 1.77 11.85
N GLY A 36 -9.30 0.85 11.71
CA GLY A 36 -10.08 0.67 10.49
C GLY A 36 -9.43 -0.32 9.53
N ALA A 37 -9.65 -0.11 8.24
CA ALA A 37 -9.20 -1.01 7.19
C ALA A 37 -8.87 -0.26 5.90
N LEU A 38 -8.10 -0.92 5.04
CA LEU A 38 -7.77 -0.45 3.70
C LEU A 38 -8.24 -1.49 2.68
N SER A 39 -8.92 -1.05 1.62
CA SER A 39 -9.17 -1.86 0.44
C SER A 39 -8.37 -1.33 -0.74
N TRP A 40 -7.73 -2.22 -1.50
CA TRP A 40 -6.96 -1.88 -2.69
C TRP A 40 -7.47 -2.68 -3.89
N GLU A 41 -7.84 -2.00 -4.96
CA GLU A 41 -8.22 -2.61 -6.23
C GLU A 41 -7.12 -2.38 -7.27
N ASN A 42 -6.56 -3.48 -7.78
CA ASN A 42 -5.53 -3.47 -8.82
C ASN A 42 -6.16 -3.77 -10.20
N SER A 43 -5.71 -3.05 -11.23
CA SER A 43 -5.71 -3.55 -12.62
C SER A 43 -4.53 -2.97 -13.35
N SER A 44 -3.64 -3.83 -13.84
CA SER A 44 -2.53 -3.44 -14.71
C SER A 44 -2.88 -3.53 -16.20
N SER A 45 -3.95 -4.26 -16.54
CA SER A 45 -4.38 -4.54 -17.90
C SER A 45 -5.28 -3.48 -18.52
N HIS A 46 -5.97 -2.67 -17.70
CA HIS A 46 -6.91 -1.67 -18.19
C HIS A 46 -6.72 -0.31 -17.51
N ARG A 47 -6.62 0.77 -18.30
CA ARG A 47 -6.41 2.15 -17.80
C ARG A 47 -7.63 2.77 -17.09
N ARG A 48 -8.77 2.08 -17.13
CA ARG A 48 -10.06 2.45 -16.51
C ARG A 48 -10.52 3.88 -16.82
N LYS A 49 -10.21 4.43 -18.00
CA LYS A 49 -10.61 5.81 -18.37
C LYS A 49 -11.97 5.85 -19.10
N PRO A 50 -12.84 6.83 -18.82
CA PRO A 50 -12.77 7.77 -17.70
C PRO A 50 -13.24 7.11 -16.39
N ARG A 51 -12.44 7.19 -15.31
CA ARG A 51 -12.87 6.76 -13.97
C ARG A 51 -13.41 7.99 -13.25
N SER A 52 -14.68 7.96 -12.85
CA SER A 52 -15.28 9.02 -12.04
C SER A 52 -14.88 8.94 -10.57
N ALA A 53 -14.46 7.75 -10.11
CA ALA A 53 -14.03 7.53 -8.74
C ALA A 53 -12.64 8.16 -8.48
N PRO A 54 -12.40 8.65 -7.24
CA PRO A 54 -11.09 9.15 -6.83
C PRO A 54 -10.02 8.06 -6.84
N PHE A 55 -8.75 8.47 -6.79
CA PHE A 55 -7.62 7.55 -6.73
C PHE A 55 -7.50 6.91 -5.34
N VAL A 56 -7.66 7.71 -4.27
CA VAL A 56 -7.74 7.25 -2.88
C VAL A 56 -8.89 7.98 -2.21
N SER A 57 -9.67 7.28 -1.40
CA SER A 57 -10.62 7.89 -0.47
C SER A 57 -10.29 7.48 0.95
N VAL A 58 -10.26 8.45 1.85
CA VAL A 58 -10.20 8.23 3.30
C VAL A 58 -11.55 8.61 3.87
N VAL A 59 -12.21 7.66 4.54
CA VAL A 59 -13.54 7.87 5.12
C VAL A 59 -13.43 7.74 6.63
N GLY A 60 -13.96 8.73 7.35
CA GLY A 60 -13.98 8.78 8.80
C GLY A 60 -15.36 9.17 9.33
N ASP A 61 -15.45 9.36 10.64
CA ASP A 61 -16.68 9.77 11.32
C ASP A 61 -17.15 11.19 10.96
N GLY A 62 -16.20 12.09 10.65
CA GLY A 62 -16.47 13.46 10.23
C GLY A 62 -16.82 13.67 8.75
N GLY A 63 -16.70 12.64 7.92
CA GLY A 63 -16.89 12.75 6.46
C GLY A 63 -15.84 11.99 5.68
N LYS A 64 -15.41 12.52 4.53
CA LYS A 64 -14.41 11.87 3.68
C LYS A 64 -13.45 12.86 3.02
N MET A 65 -12.28 12.35 2.66
CA MET A 65 -11.28 13.05 1.85
C MET A 65 -10.96 12.21 0.62
N ASP A 66 -11.19 12.80 -0.55
CA ASP A 66 -10.92 12.19 -1.85
C ASP A 66 -9.65 12.78 -2.44
N PHE A 67 -8.73 11.93 -2.86
CA PHE A 67 -7.50 12.29 -3.54
C PHE A 67 -7.61 11.97 -5.04
N SER A 68 -7.13 12.90 -5.87
CA SER A 68 -6.85 12.66 -7.29
C SER A 68 -5.34 12.48 -7.48
N SER A 69 -4.81 12.75 -8.69
CA SER A 69 -3.37 12.63 -8.97
C SER A 69 -2.51 13.65 -8.22
N SER A 70 -3.04 14.82 -7.91
CA SER A 70 -2.27 15.94 -7.30
C SER A 70 -3.09 16.81 -6.36
N ASN A 71 -4.38 16.53 -6.23
CA ASN A 71 -5.35 17.39 -5.58
C ASN A 71 -6.12 16.55 -4.56
N TYR A 72 -6.77 17.23 -3.62
CA TYR A 72 -7.75 16.59 -2.75
C TYR A 72 -9.00 17.45 -2.60
N THR A 73 -10.10 16.81 -2.25
CA THR A 73 -11.33 17.47 -1.79
C THR A 73 -11.80 16.81 -0.49
N VAL A 74 -12.18 17.60 0.50
CA VAL A 74 -12.74 17.15 1.77
C VAL A 74 -14.23 17.47 1.80
N TYR A 75 -15.02 16.49 2.19
CA TYR A 75 -16.45 16.57 2.36
C TYR A 75 -16.83 16.28 3.80
N ASP A 76 -17.81 17.01 4.34
CA ASP A 76 -18.45 16.65 5.60
C ASP A 76 -19.40 15.45 5.43
N ARG A 77 -20.10 15.07 6.51
CA ARG A 77 -21.04 13.94 6.53
C ARG A 77 -22.25 14.13 5.61
N ASP A 78 -22.63 15.37 5.33
CA ASP A 78 -23.76 15.70 4.46
C ASP A 78 -23.33 15.79 2.98
N GLY A 79 -22.05 15.53 2.70
CA GLY A 79 -21.48 15.58 1.36
C GLY A 79 -21.17 17.00 0.88
N LYS A 80 -21.19 18.00 1.77
CA LYS A 80 -20.80 19.37 1.42
C LYS A 80 -19.29 19.47 1.36
N GLU A 81 -18.77 20.07 0.30
CA GLU A 81 -17.35 20.40 0.18
C GLU A 81 -16.97 21.44 1.25
N ILE A 82 -15.98 21.11 2.08
CA ILE A 82 -15.50 21.98 3.16
C ILE A 82 -14.03 22.39 2.99
N ALA A 83 -13.26 21.68 2.17
CA ALA A 83 -11.90 22.07 1.80
C ALA A 83 -11.50 21.44 0.47
N LYS A 84 -10.57 22.08 -0.25
CA LYS A 84 -10.02 21.57 -1.50
C LYS A 84 -8.61 22.11 -1.73
N ASN A 85 -7.73 21.27 -2.26
CA ASN A 85 -6.47 21.71 -2.84
C ASN A 85 -6.54 21.61 -4.37
N THR A 86 -6.12 22.65 -5.06
CA THR A 86 -6.04 22.69 -6.53
C THR A 86 -4.63 22.94 -7.05
N GLU A 87 -3.63 22.94 -6.17
CA GLU A 87 -2.23 23.08 -6.55
C GLU A 87 -1.78 21.92 -7.43
N LYS A 88 -0.79 22.21 -8.27
CA LYS A 88 -0.18 21.20 -9.14
C LYS A 88 0.79 20.36 -8.30
N ALA A 89 0.91 19.08 -8.64
CA ALA A 89 1.97 18.24 -8.09
C ALA A 89 3.35 18.85 -8.36
N SER A 90 4.25 18.74 -7.39
CA SER A 90 5.63 19.19 -7.50
C SER A 90 6.52 18.27 -6.67
N ASP A 91 7.58 17.78 -7.28
CA ASP A 91 8.60 16.98 -6.59
C ASP A 91 9.65 17.86 -5.90
N ILE A 92 9.65 19.17 -6.14
CA ILE A 92 10.62 20.12 -5.57
C ILE A 92 10.65 20.05 -4.04
N PRO A 93 9.51 20.06 -3.31
CA PRO A 93 9.53 19.93 -1.85
C PRO A 93 10.17 18.61 -1.37
N HIS A 94 9.91 17.50 -2.07
CA HIS A 94 10.49 16.20 -1.75
C HIS A 94 12.01 16.20 -1.90
N PHE A 95 12.53 16.68 -3.04
CA PHE A 95 13.97 16.77 -3.28
C PHE A 95 14.66 17.80 -2.37
N THR A 96 13.99 18.90 -2.04
CA THR A 96 14.53 19.92 -1.13
C THR A 96 14.70 19.33 0.27
N ASN A 97 13.68 18.66 0.82
CA ASN A 97 13.77 18.02 2.13
C ASN A 97 14.87 16.95 2.17
N PHE A 98 14.99 16.12 1.13
CA PHE A 98 16.09 15.15 1.02
C PHE A 98 17.47 15.82 0.97
N ALA A 99 17.62 16.89 0.21
CA ALA A 99 18.89 17.61 0.13
C ALA A 99 19.25 18.29 1.46
N ASN A 100 18.25 18.84 2.16
CA ASN A 100 18.45 19.49 3.45
C ASN A 100 18.76 18.49 4.57
N SER A 101 18.17 17.29 4.54
CA SER A 101 18.51 16.26 5.53
C SER A 101 19.98 15.85 5.47
N ILE A 102 20.57 15.83 4.26
CA ILE A 102 22.00 15.58 4.06
C ILE A 102 22.85 16.80 4.44
N ARG A 103 22.47 17.99 3.99
CA ARG A 103 23.34 19.18 4.09
C ARG A 103 23.31 19.85 5.45
N VAL A 104 22.14 19.91 6.06
CA VAL A 104 21.89 20.72 7.27
C VAL A 104 21.20 19.92 8.38
N GLY A 105 20.95 18.62 8.17
CA GLY A 105 20.39 17.74 9.20
C GLY A 105 18.90 17.96 9.47
N GLU A 106 18.15 18.52 8.51
CA GLU A 106 16.68 18.58 8.64
C GLU A 106 16.07 17.17 8.70
N PRO A 107 15.06 16.92 9.55
CA PRO A 107 14.34 15.65 9.57
C PRO A 107 13.70 15.33 8.21
N LEU A 108 13.76 14.06 7.80
CA LEU A 108 13.03 13.59 6.62
C LEU A 108 11.53 13.54 6.89
N ASN A 109 10.73 14.04 5.96
CA ASN A 109 9.27 13.94 6.03
C ASN A 109 8.74 12.53 5.74
N GLN A 110 9.51 11.73 5.01
CA GLN A 110 9.18 10.35 4.66
C GLN A 110 10.43 9.47 4.81
N PRO A 111 10.76 9.07 6.06
CA PRO A 111 11.92 8.24 6.35
C PRO A 111 11.75 6.78 5.86
N ILE A 112 12.85 6.02 5.86
CA ILE A 112 12.90 4.67 5.27
C ILE A 112 12.08 3.63 6.04
N ASP A 113 11.95 3.79 7.35
CA ASP A 113 11.11 2.97 8.22
C ASP A 113 9.63 3.10 7.86
N ASP A 114 9.14 4.30 7.54
CA ASP A 114 7.78 4.50 7.01
C ASP A 114 7.61 3.85 5.64
N ALA A 115 8.57 4.04 4.73
CA ALA A 115 8.53 3.46 3.40
C ALA A 115 8.57 1.91 3.42
N GLN A 116 9.28 1.32 4.38
CA GLN A 116 9.34 -0.12 4.59
C GLN A 116 7.95 -0.68 4.91
N ILE A 117 7.18 -0.03 5.78
CA ILE A 117 5.82 -0.45 6.12
C ILE A 117 4.93 -0.47 4.88
N GLY A 118 4.98 0.59 4.06
CA GLY A 118 4.21 0.69 2.82
C GLY A 118 4.57 -0.41 1.82
N ALA A 119 5.86 -0.69 1.64
CA ALA A 119 6.34 -1.76 0.76
C ALA A 119 5.88 -3.15 1.24
N MET A 120 5.85 -3.38 2.55
CA MET A 120 5.38 -4.64 3.12
C MET A 120 3.92 -4.95 2.78
N LEU A 121 3.05 -3.96 2.63
CA LEU A 121 1.65 -4.20 2.24
C LEU A 121 1.55 -4.92 0.90
N CYS A 122 2.37 -4.52 -0.09
CA CYS A 122 2.47 -5.20 -1.38
C CYS A 122 2.91 -6.66 -1.21
N HIS A 123 3.89 -6.91 -0.33
CA HIS A 123 4.35 -8.26 -0.05
C HIS A 123 3.28 -9.10 0.65
N TYR A 124 2.54 -8.56 1.62
CA TYR A 124 1.46 -9.26 2.29
C TYR A 124 0.35 -9.67 1.32
N ALA A 125 -0.11 -8.76 0.45
CA ALA A 125 -1.13 -9.09 -0.53
C ALA A 125 -0.66 -10.15 -1.55
N ASN A 126 0.61 -10.09 -1.97
CA ASN A 126 1.18 -11.11 -2.85
C ASN A 126 1.30 -12.47 -2.16
N MET A 127 1.73 -12.51 -0.89
CA MET A 127 1.78 -13.75 -0.12
C MET A 127 0.37 -14.33 0.11
N ALA A 128 -0.61 -13.50 0.44
CA ALA A 128 -2.00 -13.92 0.57
C ALA A 128 -2.50 -14.54 -0.75
N TYR A 129 -2.29 -13.86 -1.89
CA TYR A 129 -2.69 -14.35 -3.21
C TYR A 129 -2.04 -15.69 -3.58
N ARG A 130 -0.72 -15.84 -3.35
CA ARG A 130 0.04 -17.03 -3.74
C ARG A 130 -0.19 -18.25 -2.83
N THR A 131 -0.91 -18.10 -1.73
CA THR A 131 -1.08 -19.14 -0.71
C THR A 131 -2.55 -19.48 -0.48
N SER A 132 -3.13 -19.03 0.63
CA SER A 132 -4.48 -19.39 1.07
C SER A 132 -5.55 -18.34 0.77
N GLY A 133 -5.17 -17.23 0.13
CA GLY A 133 -6.00 -16.03 -0.03
C GLY A 133 -6.03 -15.13 1.22
N THR A 134 -5.47 -15.58 2.35
CA THR A 134 -5.42 -14.84 3.63
C THR A 134 -4.04 -14.96 4.27
N LEU A 135 -3.64 -13.90 5.00
CA LEU A 135 -2.40 -13.82 5.76
C LEU A 135 -2.69 -13.20 7.13
N GLN A 136 -2.16 -13.80 8.20
CA GLN A 136 -2.21 -13.26 9.56
C GLN A 136 -0.85 -12.65 9.93
N ILE A 137 -0.86 -11.42 10.41
CA ILE A 137 0.34 -10.63 10.71
C ILE A 137 0.30 -10.21 12.17
N ASP A 138 1.44 -10.29 12.85
CA ASP A 138 1.61 -9.68 14.17
C ASP A 138 1.72 -8.15 13.97
N PRO A 139 0.73 -7.36 14.39
CA PRO A 139 0.71 -5.91 14.14
C PRO A 139 1.84 -5.17 14.86
N LYS A 140 2.49 -5.78 15.85
CA LYS A 140 3.60 -5.18 16.61
C LYS A 140 4.93 -5.34 15.91
N THR A 141 5.13 -6.45 15.21
CA THR A 141 6.43 -6.80 14.60
C THR A 141 6.40 -6.78 13.08
N GLY A 142 5.20 -6.79 12.48
CA GLY A 142 5.02 -6.96 11.03
C GLY A 142 5.31 -8.37 10.53
N GLN A 143 5.66 -9.31 11.41
CA GLN A 143 5.96 -10.68 11.00
C GLN A 143 4.71 -11.51 10.79
N LEU A 144 4.85 -12.61 10.04
CA LEU A 144 3.80 -13.62 9.95
C LEU A 144 3.52 -14.20 11.34
N VAL A 145 2.24 -14.37 11.67
CA VAL A 145 1.86 -15.25 12.78
C VAL A 145 2.27 -16.69 12.41
N LYS A 146 2.85 -17.42 13.36
CA LYS A 146 3.32 -18.80 13.15
C LYS A 146 2.19 -19.74 12.70
N GLY A 147 2.55 -20.74 11.89
CA GLY A 147 1.62 -21.77 11.44
C GLY A 147 1.04 -21.50 10.06
N GLN A 148 1.74 -20.69 9.25
CA GLN A 148 1.37 -20.37 7.87
C GLN A 148 2.45 -20.88 6.91
N PRO A 149 2.70 -22.21 6.83
CA PRO A 149 3.91 -22.76 6.23
C PRO A 149 4.13 -22.39 4.76
N GLU A 150 3.07 -22.26 3.96
CA GLU A 150 3.19 -21.83 2.56
C GLU A 150 3.58 -20.36 2.43
N ALA A 151 3.12 -19.50 3.36
CA ALA A 151 3.51 -18.09 3.37
C ALA A 151 4.91 -17.88 3.98
N GLU A 152 5.27 -18.67 5.00
CA GLU A 152 6.59 -18.66 5.61
C GLU A 152 7.71 -18.96 4.59
N LYS A 153 7.45 -19.83 3.59
CA LYS A 153 8.36 -20.09 2.46
C LYS A 153 8.61 -18.87 1.56
N LEU A 154 7.70 -17.90 1.55
CA LEU A 154 7.76 -16.70 0.72
C LEU A 154 8.36 -15.49 1.45
N TRP A 155 8.58 -15.60 2.76
CA TRP A 155 9.02 -14.49 3.61
C TRP A 155 10.44 -14.01 3.26
N ALA A 156 11.34 -14.95 3.00
CA ALA A 156 12.73 -14.68 2.70
C ALA A 156 13.18 -15.55 1.53
N ARG A 157 14.24 -15.10 0.85
CA ARG A 157 14.91 -15.93 -0.14
C ARG A 157 15.73 -17.01 0.57
N PRO A 158 15.73 -18.26 0.09
CA PRO A 158 16.55 -19.33 0.68
C PRO A 158 18.05 -19.00 0.71
N ALA A 159 18.52 -18.27 -0.30
CA ALA A 159 19.84 -17.66 -0.34
C ALA A 159 19.74 -16.28 -0.99
N TYR A 160 20.50 -15.32 -0.47
CA TYR A 160 20.76 -14.09 -1.20
C TYR A 160 21.74 -14.36 -2.35
N ARG A 161 21.84 -13.43 -3.31
CA ARG A 161 22.73 -13.61 -4.47
C ARG A 161 24.17 -13.81 -3.99
N GLU A 162 24.85 -14.80 -4.57
CA GLU A 162 26.27 -15.07 -4.32
C GLU A 162 27.11 -13.80 -4.50
N GLY A 163 27.96 -13.51 -3.51
CA GLY A 163 28.79 -12.31 -3.44
C GLY A 163 28.09 -11.05 -2.90
N PHE A 164 26.83 -11.16 -2.47
CA PHE A 164 26.06 -10.06 -1.86
C PHE A 164 25.37 -10.52 -0.56
N GLU A 165 25.91 -11.50 0.12
CA GLU A 165 25.35 -12.05 1.35
C GLU A 165 25.07 -10.93 2.37
N ILE A 166 23.87 -10.94 2.95
CA ILE A 166 23.50 -9.97 3.98
C ILE A 166 24.26 -10.37 5.25
N GLY A 167 25.16 -9.49 5.71
CA GLY A 167 25.97 -9.67 6.91
C GLY A 167 25.20 -9.53 8.21
#